data_AF-A0A8S2ZQU9-F1
#
_entry.id   AF-A0A8S2ZQU9-F1
#
_cell.length_a   1.000
_cell.length_b   1.000
_cell.length_c   1.000
_cell.angle_alpha   90.00
_cell.angle_beta   90.00
_cell.angle_gamma   90.00
#
_symmetry.space_group_name_H-M   'P 1'
#
loop_
_entity.id
_entity.type
_entity.pdbx_description
1 polymer ?
#
loop_
_entity_poly.entity_id
_entity_poly.type
_entity_poly.pdbx_seq_one_letter_code
_entity_poly.pdbx_strand_id
1 'polypeptide(L)'
;SFFNVLGLSYCGLALRHVSADFKLYNFILGYVLYDVESQSAPNIRMFVDEQLSLYGLNLNSTVYVVTDNENKMKACFKDGCIGCSIHYLNKQLEHSFTSIEIDKKPVKCEAIQHLFNNVKKICTHVRRTHRQIKLKRKLQLYSDTRFNGAFYMLNVFDKVYNDVGGVINNNYMDYLTRIDKNLLEELCGFLVVFDQAIDQLS
;
A
#
# COMPACT_ATOMS: atom_id res chain seq x y z
N SER A 1 2.60 4.70 -9.01
CA SER A 1 1.82 4.04 -7.95
C SER A 1 0.40 3.80 -8.45
N PHE A 2 -0.04 2.54 -8.57
CA PHE A 2 -1.34 2.20 -9.16
C PHE A 2 -2.49 2.31 -8.15
N PHE A 3 -3.54 3.05 -8.48
CA PHE A 3 -4.81 3.15 -7.72
C PHE A 3 -5.85 2.31 -8.47
N ASN A 4 -6.47 1.31 -7.83
CA ASN A 4 -7.56 0.53 -8.44
C ASN A 4 -8.88 0.92 -7.79
N VAL A 5 -9.74 1.58 -8.55
CA VAL A 5 -11.15 1.84 -8.19
C VAL A 5 -11.95 1.50 -9.44
N LEU A 6 -12.88 0.55 -9.35
CA LEU A 6 -13.83 0.12 -10.39
C LEU A 6 -13.31 -0.76 -11.56
N GLY A 7 -12.20 -1.49 -11.38
CA GLY A 7 -11.63 -2.30 -12.48
C GLY A 7 -10.84 -1.48 -13.51
N LEU A 8 -10.57 -0.21 -13.19
CA LEU A 8 -9.71 0.67 -13.95
C LEU A 8 -8.36 0.79 -13.23
N SER A 9 -7.28 0.69 -14.00
CA SER A 9 -5.89 0.86 -13.56
C SER A 9 -5.37 2.22 -14.03
N TYR A 10 -4.70 2.97 -13.17
CA TYR A 10 -4.11 4.27 -13.52
C TYR A 10 -2.59 4.17 -13.69
N CYS A 11 -2.06 4.64 -14.81
CA CYS A 11 -0.64 4.90 -14.97
C CYS A 11 -0.40 6.41 -14.99
N GLY A 12 0.49 6.89 -14.10
CA GLY A 12 0.92 8.28 -14.07
C GLY A 12 2.40 8.37 -14.41
N LEU A 13 2.77 9.40 -15.17
CA LEU A 13 4.14 9.73 -15.50
C LEU A 13 4.52 11.07 -14.87
N ALA A 14 5.62 11.09 -14.13
CA ALA A 14 6.21 12.30 -13.59
C ALA A 14 7.70 12.35 -13.91
N LEU A 15 8.19 13.56 -14.21
CA LEU A 15 9.60 13.86 -14.41
C LEU A 15 10.15 14.53 -13.14
N ARG A 16 11.23 13.97 -12.61
CA ARG A 16 11.99 14.55 -11.51
C ARG A 16 13.38 14.95 -12.02
N HIS A 17 13.80 16.19 -11.74
CA HIS A 17 15.11 16.72 -12.13
C HIS A 17 15.71 17.51 -10.99
N VAL A 18 17.02 17.37 -10.78
CA VAL A 18 17.80 18.19 -9.83
C VAL A 18 18.65 19.16 -10.64
N SER A 19 18.42 20.44 -10.43
CA SER A 19 19.18 21.51 -11.07
C SER A 19 20.60 21.66 -10.50
N ALA A 20 21.42 22.47 -11.16
CA ALA A 20 22.77 22.77 -10.71
C ALA A 20 22.84 23.49 -9.34
N ASP A 21 21.77 24.18 -8.92
CA ASP A 21 21.63 24.79 -7.59
C ASP A 21 20.96 23.85 -6.57
N PHE A 22 20.99 22.53 -6.83
CA PHE A 22 20.45 21.47 -5.97
C PHE A 22 18.96 21.61 -5.64
N LYS A 23 18.17 22.22 -6.54
CA LYS A 23 16.71 22.25 -6.40
C LYS A 23 16.09 21.07 -7.11
N LEU A 24 15.18 20.40 -6.41
CA LEU A 24 14.36 19.33 -6.98
C LEU A 24 13.13 19.92 -7.66
N TYR A 25 12.98 19.63 -8.95
CA TYR A 25 11.80 19.92 -9.73
C TYR A 25 11.02 18.63 -9.95
N ASN A 26 9.69 18.72 -9.82
CA ASN A 26 8.77 17.60 -10.03
C ASN A 26 7.63 18.05 -10.95
N PHE A 27 7.56 17.46 -12.13
CA PHE A 27 6.55 17.76 -13.15
C PHE A 27 5.69 16.54 -13.40
N ILE A 28 4.38 16.68 -13.25
CA ILE A 28 3.44 15.65 -13.70
C ILE A 28 3.28 15.82 -15.21
N LEU A 29 3.72 14.83 -15.98
CA LEU A 29 3.69 14.90 -17.45
C LEU A 29 2.36 14.45 -18.02
N GLY A 30 1.72 13.47 -17.37
CA GLY A 30 0.42 12.96 -17.78
C GLY A 30 -0.03 11.75 -16.98
N TYR A 31 -1.26 11.31 -17.24
CA TYR A 31 -1.81 10.06 -16.73
C TYR A 31 -2.72 9.41 -17.78
N VAL A 32 -2.88 8.11 -17.67
CA VAL A 32 -3.80 7.33 -18.50
C VAL A 32 -4.54 6.30 -17.65
N LEU A 33 -5.79 6.07 -18.07
CA LEU A 33 -6.67 5.04 -17.55
C LEU A 33 -6.59 3.82 -18.47
N TYR A 34 -6.26 2.67 -17.90
CA TYR A 34 -6.32 1.38 -18.58
C TYR A 34 -7.49 0.57 -18.06
N ASP A 35 -8.23 -0.04 -18.98
CA ASP A 35 -8.99 -1.25 -18.68
C ASP A 35 -8.00 -2.38 -18.37
N VAL A 36 -8.34 -3.32 -17.49
CA VAL A 36 -7.43 -4.39 -17.03
C VAL A 36 -6.78 -5.15 -18.21
N GLU A 37 -7.56 -5.36 -19.28
CA GLU A 37 -7.13 -6.08 -20.49
C GLU A 37 -6.14 -5.29 -21.35
N SER A 38 -6.17 -3.95 -21.30
CA SER A 38 -5.28 -3.09 -22.07
C SER A 38 -4.00 -2.71 -21.31
N GLN A 39 -3.85 -3.12 -20.05
CA GLN A 39 -2.67 -2.86 -19.22
C GLN A 39 -1.52 -3.84 -19.54
N SER A 40 -1.00 -3.76 -20.76
CA SER A 40 0.15 -4.55 -21.25
C SER A 40 1.44 -3.72 -21.21
N ALA A 41 2.60 -4.39 -21.15
CA ALA A 41 3.89 -3.70 -21.17
C ALA A 41 4.09 -2.83 -22.43
N PRO A 42 3.72 -3.27 -23.66
CA PRO A 42 3.77 -2.42 -24.85
C PRO A 42 2.90 -1.15 -24.74
N ASN A 43 1.69 -1.27 -24.19
CA ASN A 43 0.78 -0.12 -24.08
C ASN A 43 1.26 0.90 -23.03
N ILE A 44 1.87 0.44 -21.94
CA ILE A 44 2.53 1.31 -20.96
C ILE A 44 3.71 2.01 -21.61
N ARG A 45 4.53 1.28 -22.40
CA ARG A 45 5.68 1.87 -23.10
C ARG A 45 5.26 2.96 -24.07
N MET A 46 4.25 2.67 -24.90
CA MET A 46 3.69 3.59 -25.88
C MET A 46 3.19 4.87 -25.21
N PHE A 47 2.40 4.75 -24.13
CA PHE A 47 1.96 5.92 -23.36
C PHE A 47 3.14 6.76 -22.85
N VAL A 48 4.17 6.15 -22.28
CA VAL A 48 5.32 6.88 -21.75
C VAL A 48 6.09 7.60 -22.87
N ASP A 49 6.37 6.90 -23.98
CA ASP A 49 7.08 7.50 -25.12
C ASP A 49 6.27 8.65 -25.75
N GLU A 50 4.94 8.50 -25.89
CA GLU A 50 4.04 9.56 -26.37
C GLU A 50 4.08 10.78 -25.44
N GLN A 51 3.92 10.58 -24.13
CA GLN A 51 3.92 11.69 -23.18
C GLN A 51 5.25 12.43 -23.15
N LEU A 52 6.38 11.71 -23.19
CA LEU A 52 7.70 12.36 -23.26
C LEU A 52 7.88 13.15 -24.55
N SER A 53 7.41 12.61 -25.68
CA SER A 53 7.54 13.26 -26.99
C SER A 53 6.81 14.62 -27.06
N LEU A 54 5.69 14.78 -26.34
CA LEU A 54 4.95 16.05 -26.24
C LEU A 54 5.80 17.18 -25.65
N TYR A 55 6.80 16.85 -24.84
CA TYR A 55 7.73 17.81 -24.23
C TYR A 55 9.11 17.80 -24.90
N GLY A 56 9.27 17.13 -26.05
CA GLY A 56 10.56 16.98 -26.73
C GLY A 56 11.57 16.12 -25.96
N LEU A 57 11.10 15.23 -25.09
CA LEU A 57 11.91 14.35 -24.26
C LEU A 57 11.88 12.90 -24.78
N ASN A 58 12.88 12.12 -24.40
CA ASN A 58 12.95 10.69 -24.66
C ASN A 58 13.68 9.93 -23.54
N LEU A 59 13.33 8.66 -23.35
CA LEU A 59 14.12 7.77 -22.50
C LEU A 59 15.44 7.45 -23.19
N ASN A 60 16.54 7.61 -22.47
CA ASN A 60 17.89 7.28 -22.93
C ASN A 60 18.73 6.73 -21.74
N SER A 61 19.99 6.41 -21.96
CA SER A 61 20.87 5.81 -20.94
C SER A 61 21.16 6.70 -19.72
N THR A 62 20.81 7.99 -19.76
CA THR A 62 20.98 8.93 -18.65
C THR A 62 19.70 9.14 -17.82
N VAL A 63 18.58 8.54 -18.25
CA VAL A 63 17.29 8.64 -17.56
C VAL A 63 17.00 7.34 -16.81
N TYR A 64 16.78 7.46 -15.52
CA TYR A 64 16.32 6.36 -14.69
C TYR A 64 14.80 6.38 -14.54
N VAL A 65 14.16 5.23 -14.70
CA VAL A 65 12.71 5.07 -14.52
C VAL A 65 12.46 4.41 -13.18
N VAL A 66 11.71 5.07 -12.29
CA VAL A 66 11.34 4.48 -10.99
C VAL A 66 9.94 3.88 -11.08
N THR A 67 9.81 2.58 -10.82
CA THR A 67 8.52 1.86 -10.84
C THR A 67 8.40 0.93 -9.64
N ASP A 68 7.25 0.29 -9.42
CA ASP A 68 7.09 -0.77 -8.41
C ASP A 68 7.82 -2.07 -8.77
N ASN A 69 8.49 -2.14 -9.93
CA ASN A 69 9.21 -3.32 -10.41
C ASN A 69 8.34 -4.58 -10.54
N GLU A 70 7.03 -4.41 -10.75
CA GLU A 70 6.17 -5.51 -11.18
C GLU A 70 6.63 -6.07 -12.54
N ASN A 71 6.28 -7.33 -12.82
CA ASN A 71 6.74 -8.04 -14.04
C ASN A 71 6.46 -7.26 -15.34
N LYS A 72 5.34 -6.55 -15.41
CA LYS A 72 4.97 -5.72 -16.57
C LYS A 72 5.87 -4.50 -16.71
N MET A 73 6.20 -3.82 -15.60
CA MET A 73 7.09 -2.66 -15.59
C MET A 73 8.52 -3.08 -15.94
N LYS A 74 9.00 -4.21 -15.41
CA LYS A 74 10.28 -4.80 -15.80
C LYS A 74 10.34 -5.15 -17.28
N ALA A 75 9.27 -5.71 -17.84
CA ALA A 75 9.19 -6.00 -19.27
C ALA A 75 9.19 -4.72 -20.13
N CYS A 76 8.59 -3.64 -19.63
CA CYS A 76 8.51 -2.33 -20.29
C CYS A 76 9.84 -1.55 -20.29
N PHE A 77 10.57 -1.60 -19.18
CA PHE A 77 11.76 -0.75 -18.92
C PHE A 77 13.03 -1.58 -18.64
N LYS A 78 13.23 -2.66 -19.41
CA LYS A 78 14.29 -3.68 -19.23
C LYS A 78 15.62 -3.16 -18.69
N ASP A 79 16.13 -2.08 -19.27
CA ASP A 79 17.35 -1.40 -18.87
C ASP A 79 17.02 -0.01 -18.31
N GLY A 80 17.45 0.31 -17.09
CA GLY A 80 17.25 1.62 -16.45
C GLY A 80 16.08 1.73 -15.48
N CYS A 81 15.41 0.62 -15.15
CA CYS A 81 14.34 0.59 -14.15
C CYS A 81 14.87 0.40 -12.73
N ILE A 82 14.56 1.34 -11.84
CA ILE A 82 14.83 1.28 -10.40
C ILE A 82 13.54 0.93 -9.66
N GLY A 83 13.64 0.02 -8.71
CA GLY A 83 12.50 -0.38 -7.89
C GLY A 83 12.17 0.66 -6.82
N CYS A 84 10.88 0.92 -6.64
CA CYS A 84 10.36 1.84 -5.63
C CYS A 84 10.57 1.26 -4.22
N SER A 85 11.36 1.94 -3.40
CA SER A 85 11.63 1.53 -2.02
C SER A 85 10.36 1.43 -1.17
N ILE A 86 9.38 2.32 -1.38
CA ILE A 86 8.08 2.25 -0.69
C ILE A 86 7.35 0.96 -1.05
N HIS A 87 7.38 0.54 -2.32
CA HIS A 87 6.75 -0.71 -2.73
C HIS A 87 7.43 -1.91 -2.06
N TYR A 88 8.76 -1.95 -2.06
CA TYR A 88 9.50 -3.03 -1.41
C TYR A 88 9.24 -3.10 0.09
N LEU A 89 9.28 -1.96 0.80
CA LEU A 89 9.03 -1.92 2.23
C LEU A 89 7.61 -2.40 2.56
N ASN A 90 6.62 -1.91 1.82
CA ASN A 90 5.24 -2.36 1.96
C ASN A 90 5.09 -3.86 1.68
N LYS A 91 5.78 -4.40 0.68
CA LYS A 91 5.73 -5.83 0.35
C LYS A 91 6.32 -6.71 1.45
N GLN A 92 7.44 -6.28 2.04
CA GLN A 92 8.06 -6.99 3.17
C GLN A 92 7.16 -7.00 4.41
N LEU A 93 6.56 -5.84 4.71
CA LEU A 93 5.58 -5.77 5.79
C LEU A 93 4.36 -6.64 5.46
N GLU A 94 3.78 -6.54 4.27
CA GLU A 94 2.65 -7.38 3.84
C GLU A 94 2.89 -8.87 4.09
N HIS A 95 4.05 -9.36 3.65
CA HIS A 95 4.42 -10.75 3.84
C HIS A 95 4.41 -11.20 5.31
N SER A 96 4.85 -10.33 6.22
CA SER A 96 4.88 -10.63 7.65
C SER A 96 3.47 -10.80 8.25
N PHE A 97 2.46 -10.15 7.66
CA PHE A 97 1.08 -10.12 8.19
C PHE A 97 0.11 -11.05 7.47
N THR A 98 0.38 -11.41 6.21
CA THR A 98 -0.60 -12.13 5.37
C THR A 98 -0.07 -13.43 4.77
N SER A 99 1.25 -13.61 4.68
CA SER A 99 1.84 -14.78 4.02
C SER A 99 2.12 -15.89 5.02
N ILE A 100 1.66 -17.10 4.71
CA ILE A 100 1.98 -18.31 5.50
C ILE A 100 3.39 -18.81 5.14
N GLU A 101 3.78 -18.63 3.88
CA GLU A 101 5.04 -19.12 3.31
C GLU A 101 5.62 -18.10 2.31
N ILE A 102 6.94 -17.94 2.30
CA ILE A 102 7.71 -17.17 1.31
C ILE A 102 8.86 -18.06 0.85
N ASP A 103 9.04 -18.24 -0.46
CA ASP A 103 10.11 -19.05 -1.04
C ASP A 103 10.26 -20.44 -0.41
N LYS A 104 9.12 -21.14 -0.19
CA LYS A 104 9.05 -22.46 0.44
C LYS A 104 9.50 -22.48 1.91
N LYS A 105 9.55 -21.33 2.57
CA LYS A 105 9.88 -21.19 3.99
C LYS A 105 8.69 -20.61 4.77
N PRO A 106 8.31 -21.22 5.90
CA PRO A 106 7.20 -20.72 6.70
C PRO A 106 7.54 -19.36 7.31
N VAL A 107 6.58 -18.45 7.30
CA VAL A 107 6.68 -17.14 7.95
C VAL A 107 6.37 -17.32 9.44
N LYS A 108 7.34 -17.02 10.30
CA LYS A 108 7.23 -17.22 11.76
C LYS A 108 6.60 -16.02 12.47
N CYS A 109 5.41 -15.61 12.02
CA CYS A 109 4.69 -14.43 12.54
C CYS A 109 3.25 -14.72 12.97
N GLU A 110 2.92 -15.97 13.31
CA GLU A 110 1.55 -16.45 13.56
C GLU A 110 0.75 -15.55 14.52
N ALA A 111 1.35 -15.12 15.64
CA ALA A 111 0.67 -14.25 16.61
C ALA A 111 0.24 -12.90 15.98
N ILE A 112 1.12 -12.28 15.19
CA ILE A 112 0.84 -11.03 14.48
C ILE A 112 -0.21 -11.25 13.40
N GLN A 113 -0.12 -12.35 12.65
CA GLN A 113 -1.07 -12.71 11.60
C GLN A 113 -2.47 -12.95 12.18
N HIS A 114 -2.58 -13.65 13.32
CA HIS A 114 -3.83 -13.86 14.02
C HIS A 114 -4.44 -12.54 14.54
N LEU A 115 -3.63 -11.70 15.18
CA LEU A 115 -4.05 -10.39 15.66
C LEU A 115 -4.56 -9.53 14.50
N PHE A 116 -3.80 -9.42 13.43
CA PHE A 116 -4.17 -8.65 12.24
C PHE A 116 -5.49 -9.12 11.62
N ASN A 117 -5.66 -10.44 11.48
CA ASN A 117 -6.88 -11.02 10.95
C ASN A 117 -8.10 -10.76 11.83
N ASN A 118 -7.96 -10.84 13.16
CA ASN A 118 -9.04 -10.54 14.09
C ASN A 118 -9.45 -9.06 14.02
N VAL A 119 -8.48 -8.15 14.02
CA VAL A 119 -8.74 -6.71 13.84
C VAL A 119 -9.43 -6.44 12.50
N LYS A 120 -8.92 -7.01 11.40
CA LYS A 120 -9.52 -6.87 10.06
C LYS A 120 -10.98 -7.32 10.04
N LYS A 121 -11.30 -8.47 10.64
CA LYS A 121 -12.68 -9.00 10.74
C LYS A 121 -13.60 -8.06 11.51
N ILE A 122 -13.14 -7.54 12.65
CA ILE A 122 -13.94 -6.62 13.47
C ILE A 122 -14.18 -5.29 12.73
N CYS A 123 -13.14 -4.68 12.17
CA CYS A 123 -13.25 -3.45 11.39
C CYS A 123 -14.24 -3.61 10.23
N THR A 124 -14.17 -4.74 9.53
CA THR A 124 -15.09 -5.08 8.44
C THR A 124 -16.52 -5.20 8.94
N HIS A 125 -16.75 -5.89 10.06
CA HIS A 125 -18.09 -6.06 10.63
C HIS A 125 -18.73 -4.74 11.08
N VAL A 126 -17.99 -3.92 11.84
CA VAL A 126 -18.48 -2.62 12.33
C VAL A 126 -18.88 -1.72 11.16
N ARG A 127 -18.11 -1.76 10.06
CA ARG A 127 -18.44 -1.00 8.85
C ARG A 127 -19.65 -1.55 8.12
N ARG A 128 -19.74 -2.87 7.90
CA ARG A 128 -20.88 -3.51 7.22
C ARG A 128 -22.19 -3.34 7.97
N THR A 129 -22.14 -3.23 9.30
CA THR A 129 -23.33 -3.01 10.14
C THR A 129 -23.64 -1.55 10.39
N HIS A 130 -22.88 -0.62 9.78
CA HIS A 130 -23.01 0.84 9.96
C HIS A 130 -22.93 1.30 11.42
N ARG A 131 -22.32 0.50 12.31
CA ARG A 131 -22.22 0.81 13.75
C ARG A 131 -21.06 1.72 14.10
N GLN A 132 -20.28 2.13 13.11
CA GLN A 132 -19.13 3.03 13.28
C GLN A 132 -19.49 4.37 13.92
N ILE A 133 -20.74 4.84 13.79
CA ILE A 133 -21.24 6.06 14.44
C ILE A 133 -21.20 6.00 15.97
N LYS A 134 -21.14 4.80 16.55
CA LYS A 134 -21.07 4.57 17.99
C LYS A 134 -19.63 4.65 18.55
N LEU A 135 -18.63 4.76 17.68
CA LEU A 135 -17.22 4.85 18.08
C LEU A 135 -16.75 6.30 18.05
N LYS A 136 -15.86 6.66 18.98
CA LYS A 136 -15.24 7.99 19.05
C LYS A 136 -14.34 8.29 17.84
N ARG A 137 -13.85 7.24 17.17
CA ARG A 137 -13.05 7.35 15.95
C ARG A 137 -13.56 6.37 14.90
N LYS A 138 -13.51 6.80 13.64
CA LYS A 138 -13.87 5.96 12.50
C LYS A 138 -12.76 4.94 12.25
N LEU A 139 -13.03 3.67 12.58
CA LEU A 139 -12.24 2.52 12.13
C LEU A 139 -11.91 2.58 10.63
N GLN A 140 -10.71 2.15 10.30
CA GLN A 140 -10.20 2.18 8.95
C GLN A 140 -10.20 0.79 8.39
N LEU A 141 -10.64 0.64 7.14
CA LEU A 141 -10.56 -0.65 6.47
C LEU A 141 -9.18 -0.82 5.88
N TYR A 142 -8.64 -2.00 6.09
CA TYR A 142 -7.51 -2.47 5.32
C TYR A 142 -7.95 -2.78 3.88
N SER A 143 -7.20 -2.27 2.91
CA SER A 143 -7.36 -2.61 1.49
C SER A 143 -6.32 -3.65 1.11
N ASP A 144 -6.77 -4.81 0.64
CA ASP A 144 -5.86 -5.89 0.21
C ASP A 144 -4.96 -5.47 -0.97
N THR A 145 -5.30 -4.39 -1.68
CA THR A 145 -4.52 -3.86 -2.80
C THR A 145 -3.31 -3.01 -2.37
N ARG A 146 -3.25 -2.53 -1.13
CA ARG A 146 -2.16 -1.66 -0.65
C ARG A 146 -1.92 -1.84 0.85
N PHE A 147 -0.72 -2.32 1.19
CA PHE A 147 -0.37 -2.60 2.58
C PHE A 147 -0.24 -1.34 3.46
N ASN A 148 -0.04 -0.16 2.86
CA ASN A 148 0.13 1.11 3.59
C ASN A 148 -1.03 1.43 4.58
N GLY A 149 -2.23 0.90 4.35
CA GLY A 149 -3.36 1.07 5.27
C GLY A 149 -3.33 0.19 6.52
N ALA A 150 -2.42 -0.78 6.61
CA ALA A 150 -2.35 -1.74 7.73
C ALA A 150 -2.06 -1.05 9.07
N PHE A 151 -1.03 -0.21 9.11
CA PHE A 151 -0.67 0.54 10.31
C PHE A 151 -1.84 1.43 10.76
N TYR A 152 -2.44 2.18 9.83
CA TYR A 152 -3.55 3.07 10.17
C TYR A 152 -4.79 2.33 10.70
N MET A 153 -5.11 1.16 10.13
CA MET A 153 -6.17 0.28 10.68
C MET A 153 -5.86 -0.13 12.11
N LEU A 154 -4.67 -0.67 12.36
CA LEU A 154 -4.27 -1.16 13.69
C LEU A 154 -4.23 -0.03 14.71
N ASN A 155 -3.60 1.09 14.38
CA ASN A 155 -3.47 2.25 15.26
C ASN A 155 -4.83 2.88 15.57
N VAL A 156 -5.75 3.01 14.60
CA VAL A 156 -7.09 3.52 14.91
C VAL A 156 -7.87 2.53 15.78
N PHE A 157 -7.77 1.23 15.49
CA PHE A 157 -8.41 0.19 16.29
C PHE A 157 -7.89 0.20 17.74
N ASP A 158 -6.59 0.34 17.92
CA ASP A 158 -5.91 0.48 19.22
C ASP A 158 -6.52 1.59 20.10
N LYS A 159 -6.82 2.75 19.50
CA LYS A 159 -7.41 3.90 20.20
C LYS A 159 -8.88 3.73 20.56
N VAL A 160 -9.59 2.79 19.95
CA VAL A 160 -11.00 2.51 20.23
C VAL A 160 -11.23 1.12 20.83
N TYR A 161 -10.16 0.37 21.14
CA TYR A 161 -10.23 -1.02 21.58
C TYR A 161 -11.26 -1.24 22.69
N ASN A 162 -11.23 -0.39 23.72
CA ASN A 162 -12.15 -0.48 24.86
C ASN A 162 -13.61 -0.13 24.50
N ASP A 163 -13.83 0.68 23.47
CA ASP A 163 -15.17 1.07 23.02
C ASP A 163 -15.79 0.00 22.10
N VAL A 164 -14.97 -0.81 21.41
CA VAL A 164 -15.40 -1.77 20.37
C VAL A 164 -16.35 -2.83 20.91
N GLY A 165 -16.15 -3.32 22.14
CA GLY A 165 -16.99 -4.35 22.76
C GLY A 165 -18.46 -3.97 22.83
N GLY A 166 -18.77 -2.69 23.06
CA GLY A 166 -20.15 -2.18 23.08
C GLY A 166 -20.80 -2.00 21.71
N VAL A 167 -20.04 -2.19 20.63
CA VAL A 167 -20.45 -1.92 19.25
C VAL A 167 -20.65 -3.21 18.45
N ILE A 168 -19.86 -4.24 18.73
CA ILE A 168 -19.94 -5.53 18.05
C ILE A 168 -21.03 -6.44 18.64
N ASN A 169 -21.38 -7.52 17.95
CA ASN A 169 -22.31 -8.54 18.47
C ASN A 169 -21.56 -9.74 19.06
N ASN A 170 -22.27 -10.64 19.74
CA ASN A 170 -21.67 -11.79 20.43
C ASN A 170 -20.81 -12.67 19.52
N ASN A 171 -21.14 -12.80 18.23
CA ASN A 171 -20.39 -13.60 17.28
C ASN A 171 -19.00 -13.02 16.96
N TYR A 172 -18.79 -11.72 17.20
CA TYR A 172 -17.51 -11.06 16.99
C TYR A 172 -16.76 -10.77 18.29
N MET A 173 -17.37 -11.00 19.46
CA MET A 173 -16.71 -10.87 20.75
C MET A 173 -15.55 -11.86 20.90
N ASP A 174 -15.68 -13.08 20.39
CA ASP A 174 -14.60 -14.07 20.39
C ASP A 174 -13.36 -13.58 19.59
N TYR A 175 -13.54 -12.80 18.53
CA TYR A 175 -12.39 -12.19 17.84
C TYR A 175 -11.75 -11.09 18.68
N LEU A 176 -12.54 -10.32 19.44
CA LEU A 176 -12.02 -9.25 20.29
C LEU A 176 -11.23 -9.82 21.48
N THR A 177 -11.74 -10.86 22.13
CA THR A 177 -11.07 -11.49 23.29
C THR A 177 -9.76 -12.18 22.92
N ARG A 178 -9.61 -12.60 21.66
CA ARG A 178 -8.36 -13.19 21.14
C ARG A 178 -7.32 -12.14 20.71
N ILE A 179 -7.64 -10.85 20.78
CA ILE A 179 -6.66 -9.79 20.50
C ILE A 179 -5.93 -9.47 21.81
N ASP A 180 -4.65 -9.81 21.86
CA ASP A 180 -3.74 -9.32 22.89
C ASP A 180 -3.51 -7.81 22.67
N LYS A 181 -4.00 -7.03 23.63
CA LYS A 181 -3.93 -5.56 23.62
C LYS A 181 -2.50 -5.05 23.79
N ASN A 182 -1.67 -5.71 24.59
CA ASN A 182 -0.26 -5.32 24.75
C ASN A 182 0.49 -5.57 23.45
N LEU A 183 0.27 -6.72 22.82
CA LEU A 183 0.86 -7.04 21.52
C LEU A 183 0.41 -6.05 20.44
N LEU A 184 -0.86 -5.61 20.45
CA LEU A 184 -1.37 -4.58 19.53
C LEU A 184 -0.62 -3.25 19.71
N GLU A 185 -0.40 -2.83 20.95
CA GLU A 185 0.31 -1.59 21.27
C GLU A 185 1.78 -1.66 20.86
N GLU A 186 2.47 -2.76 21.18
CA GLU A 186 3.86 -3.00 20.75
C GLU A 186 3.98 -3.00 19.23
N LEU A 187 3.05 -3.66 18.53
CA LEU A 187 3.02 -3.71 17.08
C LEU A 187 2.81 -2.32 16.46
N CYS A 188 1.91 -1.51 17.04
CA CYS A 188 1.74 -0.13 16.60
C CYS A 188 3.01 0.70 16.83
N GLY A 189 3.69 0.51 17.97
CA GLY A 189 4.97 1.14 18.26
C GLY A 189 6.08 0.72 17.28
N PHE A 190 6.12 -0.55 16.89
CA PHE A 190 7.06 -1.05 15.87
C PHE A 190 6.77 -0.45 14.49
N LEU A 191 5.50 -0.43 14.07
CA LEU A 191 5.09 0.03 12.74
C LEU A 191 5.23 1.54 12.52
N VAL A 192 5.21 2.36 13.58
CA VAL A 192 5.28 3.83 13.43
C VAL A 192 6.55 4.29 12.74
N VAL A 193 7.67 3.60 12.97
CA VAL A 193 8.97 3.92 12.34
C VAL A 193 8.91 3.66 10.83
N PHE A 194 8.19 2.63 10.41
CA PHE A 194 7.99 2.33 8.99
C PHE A 194 7.06 3.32 8.33
N ASP A 195 6.00 3.76 9.01
CA ASP A 195 5.10 4.82 8.51
C ASP A 195 5.86 6.12 8.28
N GLN A 196 6.71 6.52 9.24
CA GLN A 196 7.62 7.67 9.11
C GLN A 196 8.62 7.50 7.96
N ALA A 197 9.22 6.31 7.82
CA ALA A 197 10.13 6.03 6.71
C ALA A 197 9.44 6.08 5.35
N ILE A 198 8.20 5.58 5.25
CA ILE A 198 7.39 5.65 4.03
C ILE A 198 7.14 7.11 3.65
N ASP A 199 6.73 7.95 4.61
CA ASP A 199 6.49 9.37 4.39
C ASP A 199 7.72 10.09 3.81
N GLN A 200 8.90 9.83 4.37
CA GLN A 200 10.17 10.41 3.90
C GLN A 200 10.66 9.88 2.55
N LEU A 201 10.17 8.71 2.11
CA LEU A 201 10.55 8.09 0.83
C LEU A 201 9.65 8.50 -0.35
N SER A 202 8.54 9.23 -0.11
CA SER A 202 7.52 9.61 -1.10
C SER A 202 7.95 10.78 -1.99
#